data_AF-A0AAV3ACV6-F1
#
_entry.id   AF-A0AAV3ACV6-F1
#
_cell.length_a   1.000
_cell.length_b   1.000
_cell.length_c   1.000
_cell.angle_alpha   90.00
_cell.angle_beta   90.00
_cell.angle_gamma   90.00
#
_symmetry.space_group_name_H-M   'P 1'
#
loop_
_entity.id
_entity.type
_entity.pdbx_description
1 polymer ?
#
loop_
_entity_poly.entity_id
_entity_poly.type
_entity_poly.pdbx_seq_one_letter_code
_entity_poly.pdbx_strand_id
1 'polypeptide(L)'
;MKRDDLEEDEAEIKKKLSENEKVFRKFQDTLMIKSQLPQKNLNFKGINSAENADDEPMDIAYTCHIIASEPFVLEGGQALLTFENEQVAKSVIAKRKHPLDINDKKVFVEVQEPPLGKSVKFEVNMNISNKKLKVSNLPQDLPEETIKDKVELTFYKSGIGGGEIKNVDYDRNNNTAYVTYLQNGVAQRVLKENSYQLMAGKDTHEVEVEPCMYIELNKLQMFSSVSSRSVLITGIKNVDDEEEEDVKDLIELHFQKESNGGGEVESIAFSQDRKIKPIFEEDLK
;
A
#
# COMPACT_ATOMS: atom_id res chain seq x y z
N MET A 1 -17.59 -6.92 42.22
CA MET A 1 -17.75 -7.56 40.90
C MET A 1 -17.93 -9.05 41.14
N LYS A 2 -19.03 -9.64 40.68
CA LYS A 2 -19.29 -11.07 40.88
C LYS A 2 -18.44 -11.87 39.89
N ARG A 3 -18.11 -13.11 40.25
CA ARG A 3 -17.30 -14.02 39.42
C ARG A 3 -17.93 -14.22 38.04
N ASP A 4 -19.25 -14.27 37.99
CA ASP A 4 -20.04 -14.43 36.77
C ASP A 4 -19.88 -13.23 35.81
N ASP A 5 -19.80 -11.99 36.34
CA ASP A 5 -19.58 -10.78 35.53
C ASP A 5 -18.19 -10.81 34.85
N LEU A 6 -17.19 -11.34 35.54
CA LEU A 6 -15.81 -11.46 35.03
C LEU A 6 -15.68 -12.56 33.96
N GLU A 7 -16.42 -13.66 34.09
CA GLU A 7 -16.43 -14.74 33.09
C GLU A 7 -17.14 -14.31 31.80
N GLU A 8 -18.19 -13.49 31.92
CA GLU A 8 -18.91 -12.91 30.77
C GLU A 8 -18.04 -11.89 30.02
N ASP A 9 -17.35 -11.00 30.75
CA ASP A 9 -16.38 -10.06 30.18
C ASP A 9 -15.21 -10.79 29.49
N GLU A 10 -14.67 -11.86 30.10
CA GLU A 10 -13.59 -12.65 29.51
C GLU A 10 -14.03 -13.34 28.21
N ALA A 11 -15.26 -13.87 28.18
CA ALA A 11 -15.82 -14.48 26.98
C ALA A 11 -16.03 -13.45 25.85
N GLU A 12 -16.50 -12.24 26.19
CA GLU A 12 -16.68 -11.17 25.21
C GLU A 12 -15.35 -10.67 24.64
N ILE A 13 -14.34 -10.49 25.50
CA ILE A 13 -12.99 -10.08 25.07
C ILE A 13 -12.37 -11.14 24.16
N LYS A 14 -12.47 -12.43 24.49
CA LYS A 14 -11.95 -13.52 23.63
C LYS A 14 -12.65 -13.55 22.28
N LYS A 15 -13.96 -13.31 22.23
CA LYS A 15 -14.72 -13.23 20.98
C LYS A 15 -14.24 -12.07 20.13
N LYS A 16 -14.13 -10.87 20.70
CA LYS A 16 -13.60 -9.67 20.00
C LYS A 16 -12.17 -9.87 19.50
N LEU A 17 -11.33 -10.55 20.29
CA LEU A 17 -9.95 -10.86 19.92
C LEU A 17 -9.90 -11.82 18.72
N SER A 18 -10.72 -12.88 18.71
CA SER A 18 -10.84 -13.80 17.57
C SER A 18 -11.38 -13.12 16.32
N GLU A 19 -12.35 -12.22 16.44
CA GLU A 19 -12.88 -11.43 15.33
C GLU A 19 -11.81 -10.50 14.76
N ASN A 20 -11.06 -9.79 15.62
CA ASN A 20 -9.95 -8.94 15.20
C ASN A 20 -8.82 -9.74 14.54
N GLU A 21 -8.47 -10.93 15.04
CA GLU A 21 -7.47 -11.80 14.40
C GLU A 21 -7.91 -12.25 13.00
N LYS A 22 -9.20 -12.53 12.79
CA LYS A 22 -9.74 -12.87 11.47
C LYS A 22 -9.69 -11.68 10.52
N VAL A 23 -10.03 -10.48 11.01
CA VAL A 23 -9.90 -9.24 10.24
C VAL A 23 -8.44 -8.99 9.89
N PHE A 24 -7.52 -9.16 10.85
CA PHE A 24 -6.09 -9.02 10.65
C PHE A 24 -5.55 -10.00 9.61
N ARG A 25 -5.95 -11.28 9.65
CA ARG A 25 -5.55 -12.27 8.62
C ARG A 25 -6.09 -11.92 7.25
N LYS A 26 -7.37 -11.57 7.13
CA LYS A 26 -7.94 -11.11 5.84
C LYS A 26 -7.19 -9.89 5.32
N PHE A 27 -6.84 -8.98 6.22
CA PHE A 27 -6.09 -7.78 5.90
C PHE A 27 -4.66 -8.11 5.46
N GLN A 28 -3.99 -9.06 6.13
CA GLN A 28 -2.68 -9.58 5.78
C GLN A 28 -2.68 -10.30 4.43
N ASP A 29 -3.72 -11.11 4.13
CA ASP A 29 -3.91 -11.77 2.84
C ASP A 29 -4.15 -10.77 1.71
N THR A 30 -4.85 -9.66 2.00
CA THR A 30 -5.08 -8.56 1.05
C THR A 30 -3.82 -7.72 0.84
N LEU A 31 -3.01 -7.55 1.91
CA LEU A 31 -1.72 -6.87 1.90
C LEU A 31 -0.55 -7.77 1.46
N MET A 32 -0.76 -9.06 1.16
CA MET A 32 0.19 -9.87 0.39
C MET A 32 0.23 -9.36 -1.05
N ILE A 33 0.65 -8.11 -1.16
CA ILE A 33 0.99 -7.41 -2.36
C ILE A 33 2.23 -8.13 -2.87
N LYS A 34 2.02 -9.07 -3.79
CA LYS A 34 3.04 -9.48 -4.77
C LYS A 34 3.28 -8.32 -5.76
N SER A 35 3.42 -7.08 -5.29
CA SER A 35 3.87 -6.00 -6.16
C SER A 35 5.39 -6.06 -6.16
N GLN A 36 5.94 -6.12 -7.37
CA GLN A 36 7.27 -5.59 -7.57
C GLN A 36 7.21 -4.14 -7.12
N LEU A 37 8.03 -3.78 -6.11
CA LEU A 37 8.21 -2.39 -5.72
C LEU A 37 8.42 -1.58 -7.00
N PRO A 38 7.72 -0.45 -7.18
CA PRO A 38 7.91 0.36 -8.37
C PRO A 38 9.40 0.63 -8.52
N GLN A 39 9.97 0.28 -9.68
CA GLN A 39 11.34 0.63 -10.05
C GLN A 39 11.42 2.14 -10.24
N LYS A 40 11.27 2.89 -9.15
CA LYS A 40 11.47 4.32 -9.17
C LYS A 40 12.97 4.51 -9.30
N ASN A 41 13.39 5.23 -10.33
CA ASN A 41 14.76 5.72 -10.44
C ASN A 41 15.03 6.56 -9.19
N LEU A 42 15.65 5.95 -8.18
CA LEU A 42 16.14 6.66 -7.02
C LEU A 42 17.29 7.52 -7.52
N ASN A 43 17.02 8.79 -7.78
CA ASN A 43 18.07 9.77 -7.99
C ASN A 43 18.82 9.91 -6.66
N PHE A 44 19.89 9.13 -6.52
CA PHE A 44 20.85 9.28 -5.45
C PHE A 44 21.45 10.68 -5.58
N LYS A 45 20.91 11.64 -4.82
CA LYS A 45 21.63 12.88 -4.54
C LYS A 45 22.75 12.49 -3.60
N GLY A 46 23.92 12.21 -4.18
CA GLY A 46 25.09 11.78 -3.44
C GLY A 46 25.31 12.63 -2.21
N ILE A 47 25.46 11.96 -1.07
CA ILE A 47 26.05 12.59 0.09
C ILE A 47 27.51 12.80 -0.28
N ASN A 48 27.82 14.03 -0.71
CA ASN A 48 29.18 14.53 -0.67
C ASN A 48 29.53 14.68 0.81
N SER A 49 30.03 13.61 1.42
CA SER A 49 30.72 13.69 2.70
C SER A 49 32.01 12.91 2.54
N ALA A 50 33.07 13.69 2.67
CA ALA A 50 34.48 13.37 2.52
C ALA A 50 34.89 12.01 3.10
N GLU A 51 35.77 11.34 2.33
CA GLU A 51 37.02 10.75 2.81
C GLU A 51 37.04 10.32 4.29
N ASN A 52 36.42 9.20 4.61
CA ASN A 52 36.87 8.32 5.70
C ASN A 52 36.79 6.88 5.20
N ALA A 53 37.93 6.22 5.05
CA ALA A 53 38.05 4.86 4.53
C ALA A 53 37.62 3.77 5.54
N ASP A 54 37.01 4.16 6.66
CA ASP A 54 36.66 3.29 7.81
C ASP A 54 35.16 3.21 8.11
N ASP A 55 34.29 3.93 7.41
CA ASP A 55 32.85 3.82 7.62
C ASP A 55 32.28 2.59 6.90
N GLU A 56 32.13 1.50 7.65
CA GLU A 56 31.43 0.30 7.19
C GLU A 56 30.02 0.66 6.67
N PRO A 57 29.60 0.18 5.48
CA PRO A 57 28.31 0.55 4.91
C PRO A 57 27.15 0.09 5.81
N MET A 58 26.42 1.06 6.37
CA MET A 58 25.26 0.84 7.25
C MET A 58 24.05 0.31 6.50
N ASP A 59 23.24 -0.51 7.16
CA ASP A 59 21.97 -1.04 6.64
C ASP A 59 21.11 0.07 6.03
N ILE A 60 20.43 -0.24 4.92
CA ILE A 60 19.61 0.74 4.20
C ILE A 60 18.23 0.78 4.86
N ALA A 61 17.92 1.89 5.52
CA ALA A 61 16.61 2.14 6.10
C ALA A 61 15.80 3.12 5.25
N TYR A 62 14.53 2.79 4.98
CA TYR A 62 13.58 3.73 4.38
C TYR A 62 12.17 3.51 4.91
N THR A 63 11.43 4.62 5.01
CA THR A 63 10.04 4.64 5.45
C THR A 63 9.15 4.89 4.24
N CYS A 64 8.15 4.03 4.03
CA CYS A 64 7.11 4.26 3.04
C CYS A 64 5.73 4.36 3.71
N HIS A 65 4.81 5.00 3.01
CA HIS A 65 3.40 5.04 3.42
C HIS A 65 2.59 4.19 2.43
N ILE A 66 1.91 3.17 2.94
CA ILE A 66 1.02 2.32 2.16
C ILE A 66 -0.42 2.75 2.46
N ILE A 67 -1.16 3.10 1.42
CA ILE A 67 -2.59 3.39 1.53
C ILE A 67 -3.36 2.18 1.00
N ALA A 68 -4.16 1.56 1.87
CA ALA A 68 -5.14 0.56 1.51
C ALA A 68 -6.54 1.18 1.60
N SER A 69 -7.17 1.40 0.46
CA SER A 69 -8.52 1.94 0.36
C SER A 69 -9.35 1.11 -0.61
N GLU A 70 -10.63 0.92 -0.31
CA GLU A 70 -11.57 0.48 -1.33
C GLU A 70 -11.76 1.63 -2.33
N PRO A 71 -11.50 1.42 -3.63
CA PRO A 71 -11.67 2.48 -4.61
C PRO A 71 -13.14 2.86 -4.67
N PHE A 72 -13.45 4.13 -4.46
CA PHE A 72 -14.79 4.65 -4.75
C PHE A 72 -15.01 4.57 -6.26
N VAL A 73 -16.16 4.04 -6.68
CA VAL A 73 -16.51 3.87 -8.10
C VAL A 73 -17.78 4.66 -8.38
N LEU A 74 -17.67 5.61 -9.30
CA LEU A 74 -18.83 6.28 -9.88
C LEU A 74 -19.47 5.36 -10.91
N GLU A 75 -20.76 5.09 -10.72
CA GLU A 75 -21.61 4.43 -11.72
C GLU A 75 -22.12 5.47 -12.73
N GLY A 76 -22.58 4.99 -13.89
CA GLY A 76 -23.15 5.86 -14.92
C GLY A 76 -24.32 6.70 -14.41
N GLY A 77 -24.35 7.97 -14.78
CA GLY A 77 -25.31 8.97 -14.30
C GLY A 77 -25.02 9.50 -12.89
N GLN A 78 -23.78 9.37 -12.41
CA GLN A 78 -23.32 9.90 -11.13
C GLN A 78 -22.20 10.92 -11.31
N ALA A 79 -22.22 11.96 -10.47
CA ALA A 79 -21.11 12.89 -10.31
C ALA A 79 -20.66 12.94 -8.86
N LEU A 80 -19.37 13.11 -8.66
CA LEU A 80 -18.78 13.46 -7.38
C LEU A 80 -18.26 14.89 -7.48
N LEU A 81 -18.73 15.75 -6.59
CA LEU A 81 -18.38 17.16 -6.56
C LEU A 81 -17.71 17.49 -5.22
N THR A 82 -16.55 18.14 -5.25
CA THR A 82 -15.80 18.55 -4.06
C THR A 82 -15.75 20.07 -3.97
N PHE A 83 -16.15 20.61 -2.82
CA PHE A 83 -16.13 22.05 -2.54
C PHE A 83 -14.87 22.45 -1.77
N GLU A 84 -14.46 23.71 -1.84
CA GLU A 84 -13.38 24.22 -0.98
C GLU A 84 -13.73 24.16 0.52
N ASN A 85 -15.03 24.27 0.85
CA ASN A 85 -15.51 24.33 2.23
C ASN A 85 -16.49 23.21 2.59
N GLU A 86 -16.22 22.48 3.67
CA GLU A 86 -17.07 21.41 4.20
C GLU A 86 -18.51 21.88 4.53
N GLN A 87 -18.68 23.12 4.99
CA GLN A 87 -20.00 23.66 5.33
C GLN A 87 -20.89 23.83 4.08
N VAL A 88 -20.29 24.05 2.92
CA VAL A 88 -21.01 24.12 1.64
C VAL A 88 -21.54 22.73 1.29
N ALA A 89 -20.70 21.69 1.36
CA ALA A 89 -21.11 20.31 1.12
C ALA A 89 -22.32 19.92 1.99
N LYS A 90 -22.27 20.22 3.29
CA LYS A 90 -23.39 19.99 4.24
C LYS A 90 -24.66 20.73 3.84
N SER A 91 -24.53 21.98 3.37
CA SER A 91 -25.66 22.81 2.94
C SER A 91 -26.33 22.27 1.68
N VAL A 92 -25.54 21.80 0.71
CA VAL A 92 -26.03 21.19 -0.52
C VAL A 92 -26.73 19.85 -0.24
N ILE A 93 -26.14 19.01 0.61
CA ILE A 93 -26.73 17.72 1.04
C ILE A 93 -28.05 17.96 1.79
N ALA A 94 -28.13 18.98 2.64
CA ALA A 94 -29.35 19.29 3.39
C ALA A 94 -30.55 19.59 2.49
N LYS A 95 -30.33 20.16 1.29
CA LYS A 95 -31.38 20.41 0.29
C LYS A 95 -31.83 19.15 -0.45
N ARG A 96 -30.99 18.10 -0.50
CA ARG A 96 -31.19 16.78 -1.15
C ARG A 96 -31.53 16.79 -2.64
N LYS A 97 -32.50 17.57 -3.11
CA LYS A 97 -32.96 17.57 -4.51
C LYS A 97 -32.67 18.90 -5.17
N HIS A 98 -32.06 18.85 -6.35
CA HIS A 98 -31.67 20.04 -7.11
C HIS A 98 -32.20 19.92 -8.55
N PRO A 99 -32.82 20.97 -9.11
CA PRO A 99 -33.23 21.01 -10.51
C PRO A 99 -32.05 21.46 -11.38
N LEU A 100 -31.47 20.55 -12.14
CA LEU A 100 -30.51 20.88 -13.20
C LEU A 100 -31.26 21.16 -14.50
N ASP A 101 -30.91 22.26 -15.16
CA ASP A 101 -31.36 22.56 -16.50
C ASP A 101 -30.35 21.93 -17.49
N ILE A 102 -30.72 20.79 -18.07
CA ILE A 102 -29.92 20.05 -19.06
C ILE A 102 -30.72 20.05 -20.37
N ASN A 103 -30.18 20.59 -21.45
CA ASN A 103 -30.82 20.65 -22.78
C ASN A 103 -32.23 21.24 -22.75
N ASP A 104 -32.37 22.39 -22.08
CA ASP A 104 -33.65 23.08 -21.87
C ASP A 104 -34.72 22.22 -21.15
N LYS A 105 -34.31 21.12 -20.49
CA LYS A 105 -35.15 20.24 -19.68
C LYS A 105 -34.70 20.25 -18.24
N LYS A 106 -35.67 20.34 -17.33
CA LYS A 106 -35.43 20.21 -15.89
C LYS A 106 -35.28 18.74 -15.50
N VAL A 107 -34.06 18.38 -15.11
CA VAL A 107 -33.72 17.08 -14.54
C VAL A 107 -33.51 17.24 -13.04
N PHE A 108 -34.27 16.48 -12.24
CA PHE A 108 -34.08 16.49 -10.79
C PHE A 108 -33.01 15.49 -10.40
N VAL A 109 -31.92 16.00 -9.84
CA VAL A 109 -30.84 15.18 -9.29
C VAL A 109 -30.95 15.09 -7.78
N GLU A 110 -30.45 13.99 -7.23
CA GLU A 110 -30.38 13.76 -5.79
C GLU A 110 -28.94 13.84 -5.30
N VAL A 111 -28.73 14.62 -4.24
CA VAL A 111 -27.44 14.84 -3.60
C VAL A 111 -27.43 14.14 -2.25
N GLN A 112 -26.39 13.36 -2.01
CA GLN A 112 -26.20 12.60 -0.78
C GLN A 112 -24.73 12.58 -0.35
N GLU A 113 -24.49 12.17 0.89
CA GLU A 113 -23.13 11.88 1.35
C GLU A 113 -22.55 10.72 0.53
N PRO A 114 -21.33 10.85 -0.01
CA PRO A 114 -20.65 9.74 -0.65
C PRO A 114 -20.39 8.64 0.40
N PRO A 115 -20.49 7.34 0.02
CA PRO A 115 -20.20 6.27 0.94
C PRO A 115 -18.74 6.35 1.39
N LEU A 116 -18.54 6.60 2.69
CA LEU A 116 -17.23 6.69 3.32
C LEU A 116 -16.54 5.31 3.23
N GLY A 117 -15.66 5.13 2.26
CA GLY A 117 -14.78 3.98 2.20
C GLY A 117 -13.82 4.04 3.38
N LYS A 118 -13.77 2.98 4.19
CA LYS A 118 -12.78 2.86 5.27
C LYS A 118 -11.41 2.69 4.63
N SER A 119 -10.58 3.71 4.71
CA SER A 119 -9.21 3.66 4.23
C SER A 119 -8.24 3.59 5.40
N VAL A 120 -7.14 2.90 5.18
CA VAL A 120 -6.11 2.75 6.20
C VAL A 120 -4.75 3.07 5.60
N LYS A 121 -4.02 3.95 6.27
CA LYS A 121 -2.65 4.34 5.94
C LYS A 121 -1.72 3.66 6.93
N PHE A 122 -0.69 2.99 6.41
CA PHE A 122 0.36 2.35 7.18
C PHE A 122 1.67 3.07 6.95
N GLU A 123 2.37 3.40 8.02
CA GLU A 123 3.79 3.72 7.96
C GLU A 123 4.57 2.41 8.07
N VAL A 124 5.33 2.08 7.04
CA VAL A 124 6.14 0.87 6.94
C VAL A 124 7.61 1.27 6.92
N ASN A 125 8.34 0.86 7.95
CA ASN A 125 9.79 0.96 7.99
C ASN A 125 10.40 -0.32 7.42
N MET A 126 11.23 -0.16 6.40
CA MET A 126 11.99 -1.25 5.81
C MET A 126 13.46 -1.03 6.09
N ASN A 127 14.13 -2.06 6.60
CA ASN A 127 15.57 -2.09 6.80
C ASN A 127 16.17 -3.26 6.01
N ILE A 128 17.04 -2.95 5.05
CA ILE A 128 17.75 -3.94 4.25
C ILE A 128 19.13 -4.14 4.84
N SER A 129 19.44 -5.39 5.21
CA SER A 129 20.73 -5.71 5.80
C SER A 129 21.85 -5.73 4.76
N ASN A 130 22.96 -5.08 5.10
CA ASN A 130 24.20 -5.15 4.30
C ASN A 130 25.10 -6.33 4.69
N LYS A 131 24.77 -7.03 5.77
CA LYS A 131 25.49 -8.21 6.28
C LYS A 131 24.78 -9.51 5.99
N LYS A 132 23.46 -9.51 5.82
CA LYS A 132 22.65 -10.73 5.76
C LYS A 132 21.97 -10.89 4.41
N LEU A 133 22.08 -12.08 3.84
CA LEU A 133 21.35 -12.48 2.64
C LEU A 133 20.42 -13.66 2.93
N LYS A 134 19.40 -13.81 2.09
CA LYS A 134 18.48 -14.93 2.08
C LYS A 134 18.77 -15.77 0.83
N VAL A 135 18.86 -17.09 1.01
CA VAL A 135 19.04 -18.06 -0.07
C VAL A 135 17.84 -19.00 -0.09
N SER A 136 17.14 -19.08 -1.22
CA SER A 136 15.98 -19.94 -1.43
C SER A 136 16.23 -20.97 -2.53
N ASN A 137 15.24 -21.86 -2.75
CA ASN A 137 15.31 -22.96 -3.70
C ASN A 137 16.45 -23.98 -3.42
N LEU A 138 16.69 -24.24 -2.13
CA LEU A 138 17.72 -25.18 -1.70
C LEU A 138 17.27 -26.65 -1.91
N PRO A 139 18.22 -27.58 -2.14
CA PRO A 139 17.92 -29.01 -2.24
C PRO A 139 17.35 -29.56 -0.92
N GLN A 140 16.19 -30.21 -0.97
CA GLN A 140 15.45 -30.67 0.22
C GLN A 140 15.78 -32.09 0.65
N ASP A 141 16.42 -32.85 -0.23
CA ASP A 141 16.85 -34.23 -0.04
C ASP A 141 18.15 -34.35 0.77
N LEU A 142 18.84 -33.23 1.00
CA LEU A 142 20.08 -33.19 1.76
C LEU A 142 19.86 -32.96 3.26
N PRO A 143 20.75 -33.49 4.12
CA PRO A 143 20.76 -33.16 5.54
C PRO A 143 21.04 -31.67 5.77
N GLU A 144 20.42 -31.09 6.81
CA GLU A 144 20.57 -29.67 7.17
C GLU A 144 22.02 -29.21 7.29
N GLU A 145 22.87 -29.98 7.96
CA GLU A 145 24.29 -29.67 8.12
C GLU A 145 25.03 -29.65 6.77
N THR A 146 24.62 -30.50 5.83
CA THR A 146 25.18 -30.50 4.47
C THR A 146 24.73 -29.26 3.70
N ILE A 147 23.47 -28.84 3.84
CA ILE A 147 22.96 -27.61 3.21
C ILE A 147 23.73 -26.41 3.73
N LYS A 148 23.89 -26.27 5.05
CA LYS A 148 24.65 -25.18 5.66
C LYS A 148 26.09 -25.14 5.14
N ASP A 149 26.78 -26.28 5.14
CA ASP A 149 28.15 -26.39 4.60
C ASP A 149 28.23 -25.97 3.12
N LYS A 150 27.30 -26.43 2.27
CA LYS A 150 27.31 -26.07 0.84
C LYS A 150 26.99 -24.60 0.60
N VAL A 151 26.05 -24.05 1.36
CA VAL A 151 25.73 -22.62 1.31
C VAL A 151 26.95 -21.82 1.75
N GLU A 152 27.56 -22.14 2.89
CA GLU A 152 28.75 -21.45 3.40
C GLU A 152 29.91 -21.49 2.39
N LEU A 153 30.26 -22.67 1.88
CA LEU A 153 31.32 -22.83 0.88
C LEU A 153 31.05 -22.07 -0.42
N THR A 154 29.78 -21.91 -0.80
CA THR A 154 29.40 -21.19 -2.03
C THR A 154 29.53 -19.69 -1.80
N PHE A 155 28.93 -19.18 -0.74
CA PHE A 155 28.79 -17.76 -0.45
C PHE A 155 30.02 -17.13 0.24
N TYR A 156 30.99 -17.95 0.64
CA TYR A 156 32.32 -17.51 1.07
C TYR A 156 33.20 -17.04 -0.11
N LYS A 157 32.96 -17.54 -1.33
CA LYS A 157 33.85 -17.32 -2.48
C LYS A 157 33.89 -15.85 -2.90
N SER A 158 35.08 -15.26 -2.89
CA SER A 158 35.30 -13.88 -3.38
C SER A 158 34.95 -13.69 -4.86
N GLY A 159 35.05 -14.75 -5.68
CA GLY A 159 34.71 -14.72 -7.11
C GLY A 159 33.26 -14.38 -7.43
N ILE A 160 32.33 -14.61 -6.48
CA ILE A 160 30.93 -14.19 -6.59
C ILE A 160 30.61 -12.94 -5.75
N GLY A 161 31.64 -12.24 -5.28
CA GLY A 161 31.49 -11.09 -4.38
C GLY A 161 31.36 -11.43 -2.90
N GLY A 162 31.43 -12.72 -2.55
CA GLY A 162 31.34 -13.25 -1.18
C GLY A 162 32.52 -12.84 -0.28
N GLY A 163 32.54 -13.37 0.94
CA GLY A 163 33.55 -13.04 1.95
C GLY A 163 33.39 -13.84 3.23
N GLU A 164 34.09 -13.44 4.29
CA GLU A 164 34.05 -14.14 5.58
C GLU A 164 32.63 -14.19 6.17
N ILE A 165 32.18 -15.41 6.44
CA ILE A 165 30.85 -15.69 6.98
C ILE A 165 30.94 -15.81 8.49
N LYS A 166 30.06 -15.10 9.19
CA LYS A 166 29.87 -15.20 10.64
C LYS A 166 29.02 -16.41 11.01
N ASN A 167 27.94 -16.65 10.26
CA ASN A 167 27.03 -17.77 10.49
C ASN A 167 26.16 -18.08 9.26
N VAL A 168 25.72 -19.33 9.14
CA VAL A 168 24.67 -19.78 8.21
C VAL A 168 23.54 -20.46 9.01
N ASP A 169 22.38 -19.81 9.06
CA ASP A 169 21.17 -20.39 9.63
C ASP A 169 20.32 -21.01 8.52
N TYR A 170 19.71 -22.18 8.76
CA TYR A 170 18.81 -22.82 7.79
C TYR A 170 17.44 -23.04 8.42
N ASP A 171 16.41 -22.51 7.77
CA ASP A 171 15.02 -22.76 8.09
C ASP A 171 14.45 -23.82 7.15
N ARG A 172 14.30 -25.03 7.70
CA ARG A 172 13.77 -26.18 6.97
C ARG A 172 12.31 -26.02 6.56
N ASN A 173 11.50 -25.29 7.34
CA ASN A 173 10.07 -25.13 7.04
C ASN A 173 9.86 -24.28 5.79
N ASN A 174 10.68 -23.25 5.62
CA ASN A 174 10.65 -22.32 4.49
C ASN A 174 11.65 -22.67 3.39
N ASN A 175 12.40 -23.77 3.54
CA ASN A 175 13.50 -24.19 2.65
C ASN A 175 14.44 -23.03 2.30
N THR A 176 14.86 -22.27 3.32
CA THR A 176 15.58 -21.01 3.15
C THR A 176 16.78 -20.96 4.08
N ALA A 177 17.95 -20.60 3.56
CA ALA A 177 19.13 -20.32 4.37
C ALA A 177 19.36 -18.81 4.51
N TYR A 178 19.94 -18.41 5.62
CA TYR A 178 20.35 -17.03 5.90
C TYR A 178 21.84 -17.00 6.17
N VAL A 179 22.59 -16.34 5.29
CA VAL A 179 24.03 -16.17 5.43
C VAL A 179 24.29 -14.80 6.03
N THR A 180 25.00 -14.76 7.15
CA THR A 180 25.42 -13.53 7.81
C THR A 180 26.93 -13.37 7.65
N TYR A 181 27.35 -12.32 6.96
CA TYR A 181 28.77 -11.99 6.80
C TYR A 181 29.34 -11.26 8.01
N LEU A 182 30.65 -11.38 8.18
CA LEU A 182 31.38 -10.64 9.20
C LEU A 182 31.51 -9.15 8.82
N GLN A 183 31.82 -8.88 7.55
CA GLN A 183 32.00 -7.54 7.02
C GLN A 183 30.70 -6.96 6.42
N ASN A 184 30.49 -5.66 6.63
CA ASN A 184 29.41 -4.92 5.99
C ASN A 184 29.62 -4.79 4.47
N GLY A 185 28.53 -4.79 3.71
CA GLY A 185 28.54 -4.57 2.26
C GLY A 185 28.87 -5.82 1.43
N VAL A 186 29.26 -6.93 2.06
CA VAL A 186 29.46 -8.22 1.36
C VAL A 186 28.15 -8.70 0.75
N ALA A 187 27.03 -8.62 1.50
CA ALA A 187 25.73 -9.04 1.00
C ALA A 187 25.33 -8.26 -0.27
N GLN A 188 25.55 -6.94 -0.32
CA GLN A 188 25.25 -6.12 -1.50
C GLN A 188 26.05 -6.52 -2.73
N ARG A 189 27.31 -6.98 -2.56
CA ARG A 189 28.14 -7.41 -3.69
C ARG A 189 27.61 -8.71 -4.31
N VAL A 190 27.17 -9.63 -3.46
CA VAL A 190 26.54 -10.89 -3.90
C VAL A 190 25.16 -10.61 -4.52
N LEU A 191 24.39 -9.66 -4.01
CA LEU A 191 23.08 -9.29 -4.55
C LEU A 191 23.09 -8.60 -5.93
N LYS A 192 24.25 -8.52 -6.59
CA LYS A 192 24.34 -8.09 -7.99
C LYS A 192 23.77 -9.11 -8.97
N GLU A 193 23.79 -10.38 -8.59
CA GLU A 193 23.14 -11.48 -9.30
C GLU A 193 22.08 -12.11 -8.38
N ASN A 194 20.98 -12.58 -8.96
CA ASN A 194 19.86 -13.13 -8.18
C ASN A 194 19.85 -14.66 -8.14
N SER A 195 20.76 -15.32 -8.88
CA SER A 195 20.83 -16.77 -9.00
C SER A 195 22.28 -17.26 -8.98
N TYR A 196 22.52 -18.36 -8.27
CA TYR A 196 23.83 -18.98 -8.11
C TYR A 196 23.76 -20.49 -8.20
N GLN A 197 24.88 -21.12 -8.56
CA GLN A 197 25.01 -22.57 -8.58
C GLN A 197 25.60 -23.08 -7.26
N LEU A 198 24.85 -23.94 -6.58
CA LEU A 198 25.25 -24.67 -5.40
C LEU A 198 25.59 -26.11 -5.77
N MET A 199 26.83 -26.52 -5.55
CA MET A 199 27.29 -27.89 -5.83
C MET A 199 27.14 -28.77 -4.59
N ALA A 200 26.37 -29.84 -4.72
CA ALA A 200 26.20 -30.87 -3.70
C ALA A 200 26.67 -32.23 -4.23
N GLY A 201 27.96 -32.53 -4.04
CA GLY A 201 28.56 -33.75 -4.57
C GLY A 201 28.71 -33.68 -6.08
N LYS A 202 27.92 -34.46 -6.83
CA LYS A 202 27.91 -34.45 -8.30
C LYS A 202 26.78 -33.62 -8.90
N ASP A 203 25.83 -33.22 -8.07
CA ASP A 203 24.65 -32.49 -8.49
C ASP A 203 24.86 -30.99 -8.31
N THR A 204 24.33 -30.22 -9.26
CA THR A 204 24.36 -28.76 -9.24
C THR A 204 22.93 -28.27 -9.16
N HIS A 205 22.66 -27.45 -8.14
CA HIS A 205 21.36 -26.85 -7.90
C HIS A 205 21.44 -25.35 -8.12
N GLU A 206 20.45 -24.80 -8.81
CA GLU A 206 20.30 -23.36 -8.97
C GLU A 206 19.54 -22.80 -7.75
N VAL A 207 20.17 -21.89 -7.03
CA VAL A 207 19.63 -21.26 -5.83
C VAL A 207 19.40 -19.78 -6.06
N GLU A 208 18.32 -19.25 -5.49
CA GLU A 208 17.98 -17.83 -5.61
C GLU A 208 18.50 -17.06 -4.40
N VAL A 209 18.98 -15.85 -4.63
CA VAL A 209 19.50 -14.96 -3.59
C VAL A 209 18.70 -13.68 -3.54
N GLU A 210 18.24 -13.35 -2.34
CA GLU A 210 17.43 -12.17 -2.06
C GLU A 210 18.02 -11.36 -0.88
N PRO A 211 17.78 -10.04 -0.83
CA PRO A 211 18.17 -9.25 0.33
C PRO A 211 17.43 -9.70 1.58
N CYS A 212 18.11 -9.72 2.73
CA CYS A 212 17.43 -9.90 4.00
C CYS A 212 16.84 -8.56 4.46
N MET A 213 15.50 -8.48 4.44
CA MET A 213 14.76 -7.28 4.81
C MET A 213 14.02 -7.49 6.14
N TYR A 214 14.06 -6.47 6.99
CA TYR A 214 13.24 -6.36 8.18
C TYR A 214 12.16 -5.31 7.93
N ILE A 215 10.90 -5.70 8.13
CA ILE A 215 9.75 -4.84 7.88
C ILE A 215 9.02 -4.62 9.20
N GLU A 216 8.91 -3.37 9.61
CA GLU A 216 8.18 -2.95 10.80
C GLU A 216 7.00 -2.06 10.42
N LEU A 217 5.81 -2.40 10.95
CA LEU A 217 4.59 -1.61 10.82
C LEU A 217 4.48 -0.69 12.05
N ASN A 218 4.71 0.61 11.88
CA ASN A 218 4.79 1.54 13.01
C ASN A 218 3.46 2.21 13.34
N LYS A 219 2.79 2.73 12.31
CA LYS A 219 1.60 3.56 12.49
C LYS A 219 0.50 3.07 11.58
N LEU A 220 -0.68 2.97 12.15
CA LEU A 220 -1.94 2.72 11.45
C LEU A 220 -2.81 3.94 11.67
N GLN A 221 -3.19 4.61 10.58
CA GLN A 221 -4.13 5.71 10.60
C GLN A 221 -5.35 5.34 9.76
N MET A 222 -6.52 5.36 10.39
CA MET A 222 -7.79 5.24 9.67
C MET A 222 -8.19 6.60 9.14
N PHE A 223 -8.58 6.66 7.87
CA PHE A 223 -9.08 7.87 7.22
C PHE A 223 -10.20 7.52 6.24
N SER A 224 -10.97 8.51 5.83
CA SER A 224 -11.99 8.34 4.79
C SER A 224 -11.35 8.48 3.41
N SER A 225 -11.67 7.58 2.47
CA SER A 225 -11.24 7.74 1.08
C SER A 225 -11.89 8.94 0.40
N VAL A 226 -12.98 9.46 0.95
CA VAL A 226 -13.74 10.58 0.38
C VAL A 226 -13.71 11.77 1.34
N SER A 227 -13.46 12.96 0.80
CA SER A 227 -13.43 14.19 1.57
C SER A 227 -14.80 14.50 2.18
N SER A 228 -14.82 15.05 3.40
CA SER A 228 -16.05 15.60 4.01
C SER A 228 -16.61 16.78 3.22
N ARG A 229 -15.79 17.36 2.32
CA ARG A 229 -16.15 18.43 1.39
C ARG A 229 -16.79 17.92 0.09
N SER A 230 -16.86 16.60 -0.11
CA SER A 230 -17.43 16.02 -1.31
C SER A 230 -18.89 15.60 -1.15
N VAL A 231 -19.65 15.71 -2.24
CA VAL A 231 -21.05 15.27 -2.35
C VAL A 231 -21.22 14.33 -3.54
N LEU A 232 -22.06 13.31 -3.38
CA LEU A 232 -22.44 12.40 -4.46
C LEU A 232 -23.76 12.86 -5.07
N ILE A 233 -23.73 13.16 -6.36
CA ILE A 233 -24.88 13.56 -7.16
C ILE A 233 -25.31 12.35 -7.98
N THR A 234 -26.59 12.00 -7.92
CA THR A 234 -27.15 10.84 -8.61
C THR A 234 -28.40 11.23 -9.40
N GLY A 235 -28.79 10.39 -10.36
CA GLY A 235 -29.97 10.62 -11.17
C GLY A 235 -29.74 11.59 -12.33
N ILE A 236 -28.48 11.83 -12.70
CA ILE A 236 -28.12 12.57 -13.91
C ILE A 236 -28.51 11.68 -15.10
N LYS A 237 -29.42 12.19 -15.94
CA LYS A 237 -30.01 11.47 -17.07
C LYS A 237 -30.22 12.44 -18.23
N ASN A 238 -30.46 11.90 -19.42
CA ASN A 238 -30.70 12.66 -20.66
C ASN A 238 -29.49 13.50 -21.08
N VAL A 239 -28.29 12.95 -20.90
CA VAL A 239 -27.02 13.59 -21.26
C VAL A 239 -26.32 12.86 -22.42
N ASP A 240 -26.98 11.86 -23.02
CA ASP A 240 -26.41 11.02 -24.08
C ASP A 240 -25.97 11.81 -25.33
N ASP A 241 -26.58 12.97 -25.55
CA ASP A 241 -26.29 13.89 -26.65
C ASP A 241 -25.29 15.02 -26.27
N GLU A 242 -24.84 15.07 -25.01
CA GLU A 242 -23.94 16.10 -24.46
C GLU A 242 -22.53 15.56 -24.24
N GLU A 243 -21.51 16.43 -24.34
CA GLU A 243 -20.14 16.07 -23.98
C GLU A 243 -19.98 16.00 -22.45
N GLU A 244 -19.19 15.04 -21.94
CA GLU A 244 -18.99 14.87 -20.48
C GLU A 244 -18.50 16.17 -19.80
N GLU A 245 -17.69 16.98 -20.47
CA GLU A 245 -17.20 18.27 -19.94
C GLU A 245 -18.30 19.32 -19.85
N ASP A 246 -19.20 19.41 -20.84
CA ASP A 246 -20.34 20.34 -20.80
C ASP A 246 -21.28 20.01 -19.62
N VAL A 247 -21.51 18.72 -19.39
CA VAL A 247 -22.32 18.26 -18.24
C VAL A 247 -21.64 18.61 -16.92
N LYS A 248 -20.30 18.49 -16.83
CA LYS A 248 -19.55 18.90 -15.64
C LYS A 248 -19.68 20.39 -15.38
N ASP A 249 -19.48 21.22 -16.41
CA ASP A 249 -19.60 22.68 -16.32
C ASP A 249 -20.99 23.10 -15.86
N LEU A 250 -22.04 22.46 -16.38
CA LEU A 250 -23.43 22.69 -15.97
C LEU A 250 -23.66 22.37 -14.48
N ILE A 251 -23.13 21.24 -14.01
CA ILE A 251 -23.22 20.83 -12.61
C ILE A 251 -22.44 21.82 -11.74
N GLU A 252 -21.21 22.13 -12.10
CA GLU A 252 -20.36 23.06 -11.36
C GLU A 252 -21.02 24.44 -11.24
N LEU A 253 -21.46 25.02 -12.35
CA LEU A 253 -22.14 26.32 -12.35
C LEU A 253 -23.45 26.32 -11.55
N HIS A 254 -24.16 25.19 -11.50
CA HIS A 254 -25.33 25.05 -10.64
C HIS A 254 -24.96 25.09 -9.15
N PHE A 255 -23.92 24.36 -8.76
CA PHE A 255 -23.49 24.23 -7.36
C PHE A 255 -22.49 25.30 -6.90
N GLN A 256 -22.05 26.20 -7.77
CA GLN A 256 -21.38 27.44 -7.36
C GLN A 256 -22.35 28.52 -6.86
N LYS A 257 -23.65 28.40 -7.18
CA LYS A 257 -24.66 29.40 -6.79
C LYS A 257 -25.06 29.26 -5.32
N GLU A 258 -24.89 30.33 -4.54
CA GLU A 258 -25.32 30.40 -3.13
C GLU A 258 -26.83 30.14 -2.95
N SER A 259 -27.66 30.53 -3.93
CA SER A 259 -29.11 30.26 -3.91
C SER A 259 -29.44 28.77 -3.88
N ASN A 260 -28.54 27.94 -4.44
CA ASN A 260 -28.61 26.47 -4.39
C ASN A 260 -27.92 25.90 -3.15
N GLY A 261 -27.45 26.75 -2.22
CA GLY A 261 -26.70 26.34 -1.04
C GLY A 261 -25.26 25.93 -1.38
N GLY A 262 -24.83 26.28 -2.59
CA GLY A 262 -23.54 26.02 -3.17
C GLY A 262 -22.47 27.02 -2.77
N GLY A 263 -21.29 26.90 -3.37
CA GLY A 263 -20.11 27.71 -3.09
C GLY A 263 -18.94 27.31 -3.98
N GLU A 264 -17.73 27.77 -3.67
CA GLU A 264 -16.54 27.51 -4.49
C GLU A 264 -16.27 26.00 -4.63
N VAL A 265 -16.20 25.56 -5.89
CA VAL A 265 -15.96 24.18 -6.29
C VAL A 265 -14.47 24.00 -6.53
N GLU A 266 -13.89 22.96 -5.94
CA GLU A 266 -12.48 22.60 -6.14
C GLU A 266 -12.32 21.60 -7.28
N SER A 267 -13.22 20.61 -7.38
CA SER A 267 -13.15 19.58 -8.42
C SER A 267 -14.47 18.87 -8.65
N ILE A 268 -14.65 18.34 -9.87
CA ILE A 268 -15.77 17.51 -10.27
C ILE A 268 -15.31 16.30 -11.08
N ALA A 269 -15.89 15.14 -10.77
CA ALA A 269 -15.80 13.94 -11.59
C ALA A 269 -17.21 13.49 -11.98
N PHE A 270 -17.46 13.25 -13.26
CA PHE A 270 -18.76 12.81 -13.77
C PHE A 270 -18.59 11.56 -14.61
N SER A 271 -19.47 10.57 -14.38
CA SER A 271 -19.57 9.32 -15.13
C SER A 271 -20.88 9.29 -15.90
N GLN A 272 -20.81 9.25 -17.22
CA GLN A 272 -21.99 9.17 -18.07
C GLN A 272 -22.48 7.72 -18.22
N ASP A 273 -21.64 6.85 -18.80
CA ASP A 273 -21.96 5.45 -19.13
C ASP A 273 -20.89 4.46 -18.65
N ARG A 274 -19.73 4.96 -18.20
CA ARG A 274 -18.55 4.19 -17.82
C ARG A 274 -18.25 4.27 -16.33
N LYS A 275 -17.80 3.18 -15.72
CA LYS A 275 -17.35 3.22 -14.32
C LYS A 275 -16.07 4.05 -14.19
N ILE A 276 -16.11 5.11 -13.39
CA ILE A 276 -14.95 5.99 -13.14
C ILE A 276 -14.48 5.81 -11.69
N LYS A 277 -13.16 5.77 -11.48
CA LYS A 277 -12.54 5.71 -10.16
C LYS A 277 -11.89 7.06 -9.84
N PRO A 278 -12.55 7.99 -9.14
CA PRO A 278 -11.91 9.20 -8.68
C PRO A 278 -10.79 8.85 -7.69
N ILE A 279 -9.64 9.48 -7.88
CA ILE A 279 -8.49 9.37 -6.97
C ILE A 279 -8.48 10.62 -6.10
N PHE A 280 -8.46 10.44 -4.79
CA PHE A 280 -8.37 11.53 -3.84
C PHE A 280 -6.93 11.63 -3.33
N GLU A 281 -6.41 12.85 -3.31
CA GLU A 281 -5.17 13.17 -2.62
C GLU A 281 -5.48 13.65 -1.19
N GLU A 282 -4.52 13.50 -0.27
CA GLU A 282 -4.69 14.03 1.08
C GLU A 282 -4.74 15.57 1.02
N ASP A 283 -5.75 16.16 1.69
CA ASP A 283 -5.77 17.59 1.97
C ASP A 283 -4.49 17.93 2.77
N LEU A 284 -3.52 18.58 2.12
CA LEU A 284 -2.31 19.08 2.77
C LEU A 284 -2.74 20.22 3.72
N LYS A 285 -2.69 19.95 5.03
CA LYS A 285 -2.87 20.98 6.07
C LYS A 285 -1.62 21.83 6.25
#